data_AF-Q21VE8-F1
#
_entry.id   AF-Q21VE8-F1
#
_cell.length_a   1.000
_cell.length_b   1.000
_cell.length_c   1.000
_cell.angle_alpha   90.00
_cell.angle_beta   90.00
_cell.angle_gamma   90.00
#
_symmetry.space_group_name_H-M   'P 1'
#
loop_
_entity.id
_entity.type
_entity.pdbx_description
1 polymer ?
#
loop_
_entity_poly.entity_id
_entity_poly.type
_entity_poly.pdbx_seq_one_letter_code
_entity_poly.pdbx_strand_id
1 'polypeptide(L)'
;MHDAIHQSYAAVRRQEPPVTPMVLLHIGEDRTCVAAGRGVEPDQVLILEIGSTRTSNDFFRHNPPSPLEIENAIMVVEDEVTRAREITVGPASLYSTDELVYEIAKMAGCSEDLAVTLTIEQLEKLFDQLAARSEGRPSSQVDIPDDPKFAATLLILREFMHHLQFDDIKFRRKSEPTGNPANDSHRPV
;
A
#
# COMPACT_ATOMS: atom_id res chain seq x y z
N MET A 1 -16.11 -2.71 1.65
CA MET A 1 -14.75 -2.37 2.11
C MET A 1 -14.40 -3.09 3.40
N HIS A 2 -15.22 -2.98 4.45
CA HIS A 2 -14.99 -3.68 5.74
C HIS A 2 -14.82 -5.21 5.59
N ASP A 3 -15.72 -5.90 4.89
CA ASP A 3 -15.58 -7.35 4.69
C ASP A 3 -14.35 -7.75 3.86
N ALA A 4 -13.97 -6.91 2.90
CA ALA A 4 -12.83 -7.16 2.02
C ALA A 4 -11.48 -7.01 2.76
N ILE A 5 -11.37 -6.04 3.68
CA ILE A 5 -10.16 -5.88 4.49
C ILE A 5 -10.02 -7.02 5.51
N HIS A 6 -11.12 -7.48 6.11
CA HIS A 6 -11.12 -8.66 6.99
C HIS A 6 -10.66 -9.93 6.25
N GLN A 7 -11.22 -10.20 5.06
CA GLN A 7 -10.83 -11.34 4.24
C GLN A 7 -9.35 -11.30 3.85
N SER A 8 -8.86 -10.13 3.43
CA SER A 8 -7.44 -9.94 3.06
C SER A 8 -6.53 -10.09 4.28
N TYR A 9 -6.94 -9.55 5.44
CA TYR A 9 -6.22 -9.68 6.70
C TYR A 9 -6.08 -11.14 7.12
N ALA A 10 -7.19 -11.89 7.12
CA ALA A 10 -7.19 -13.31 7.45
C ALA A 10 -6.34 -14.13 6.48
N ALA A 11 -6.35 -13.80 5.18
CA ALA A 11 -5.53 -14.49 4.17
C ALA A 11 -4.03 -14.27 4.42
N VAL A 12 -3.60 -13.03 4.68
CA VAL A 12 -2.20 -12.72 5.00
C VAL A 12 -1.80 -13.35 6.33
N ARG A 13 -2.63 -13.25 7.37
CA ARG A 13 -2.34 -13.82 8.69
C ARG A 13 -2.07 -15.32 8.65
N ARG A 14 -2.80 -16.08 7.82
CA ARG A 14 -2.59 -17.54 7.68
C ARG A 14 -1.23 -17.90 7.07
N GLN A 15 -0.57 -16.97 6.39
CA GLN A 15 0.76 -17.18 5.79
C GLN A 15 1.89 -16.74 6.73
N GLU A 16 1.57 -16.05 7.82
CA GLU A 16 2.54 -15.41 8.70
C GLU A 16 2.51 -16.03 10.11
N PRO A 17 3.66 -16.08 10.83
CA PRO A 17 3.68 -16.57 12.20
C PRO A 17 2.77 -15.74 13.12
N PRO A 18 1.98 -16.37 14.01
CA PRO A 18 1.01 -15.67 14.87
C PRO A 18 1.66 -14.85 16.00
N VAL A 19 2.99 -14.84 16.08
CA VAL A 19 3.74 -14.28 17.22
C VAL A 19 3.87 -12.76 17.11
N THR A 20 3.94 -12.23 15.89
CA THR A 20 4.15 -10.80 15.64
C THR A 20 2.81 -10.11 15.31
N PRO A 21 2.47 -9.01 15.99
CA PRO A 21 1.35 -8.15 15.58
C PRO A 21 1.49 -7.75 14.11
N MET A 22 0.36 -7.62 13.42
CA MET A 22 0.32 -7.23 12.03
C MET A 22 -0.59 -6.05 11.81
N VAL A 23 -0.12 -5.21 10.89
CA VAL A 23 -0.90 -4.16 10.26
C VAL A 23 -1.06 -4.53 8.79
N LEU A 24 -2.29 -4.59 8.31
CA LEU A 24 -2.60 -4.67 6.89
C LEU A 24 -3.07 -3.30 6.42
N LEU A 25 -2.37 -2.75 5.42
CA LEU A 25 -2.69 -1.49 4.77
C LEU A 25 -3.36 -1.76 3.42
N HIS A 26 -4.53 -1.15 3.21
CA HIS A 26 -5.23 -1.11 1.93
C HIS A 26 -5.48 0.33 1.51
N ILE A 27 -4.80 0.81 0.48
CA ILE A 27 -4.98 2.14 -0.12
C ILE A 27 -6.01 2.00 -1.26
N GLY A 28 -7.28 2.22 -0.92
CA GLY A 28 -8.38 2.23 -1.89
C GLY A 28 -8.45 3.53 -2.71
N GLU A 29 -9.43 3.61 -3.60
CA GLU A 29 -9.61 4.80 -4.45
C GLU A 29 -9.97 6.05 -3.65
N ASP A 30 -10.93 5.96 -2.74
CA ASP A 30 -11.41 7.11 -1.96
C ASP A 30 -11.00 7.09 -0.49
N ARG A 31 -10.61 5.91 0.01
CA ARG A 31 -10.36 5.65 1.43
C ARG A 31 -9.24 4.63 1.61
N THR A 32 -8.52 4.78 2.71
CA THR A 32 -7.44 3.88 3.13
C THR A 32 -7.89 3.14 4.37
N CYS A 33 -7.82 1.81 4.34
CA CYS A 33 -8.15 0.97 5.49
C CYS A 33 -6.87 0.46 6.13
N VAL A 34 -6.83 0.52 7.45
CA VAL A 34 -5.75 0.02 8.29
C VAL A 34 -6.35 -1.00 9.24
N ALA A 35 -5.97 -2.27 9.10
CA ALA A 35 -6.43 -3.35 9.97
C ALA A 35 -5.26 -3.85 10.83
N ALA A 36 -5.40 -3.82 12.15
CA ALA A 36 -4.35 -4.18 13.08
C ALA A 36 -4.79 -5.31 14.02
N GLY A 37 -3.89 -6.23 14.32
CA GLY A 37 -4.16 -7.25 15.33
C GLY A 37 -3.12 -8.37 15.41
N ARG A 38 -3.41 -9.37 16.25
CA ARG A 38 -2.56 -10.56 16.43
C ARG A 38 -3.16 -11.84 15.86
N GLY A 39 -4.49 -11.97 15.96
CA GLY A 39 -5.23 -13.17 15.57
C GLY A 39 -5.53 -13.25 14.07
N VAL A 40 -6.34 -14.24 13.68
CA VAL A 40 -6.83 -14.43 12.30
C VAL A 40 -7.73 -13.28 11.85
N GLU A 41 -8.50 -12.72 12.78
CA GLU A 41 -9.27 -11.50 12.59
C GLU A 41 -8.50 -10.30 13.16
N PRO A 42 -8.64 -9.11 12.57
CA PRO A 42 -8.07 -7.91 13.14
C PRO A 42 -8.76 -7.54 14.46
N ASP A 43 -7.97 -7.06 15.41
CA ASP A 43 -8.47 -6.55 16.70
C ASP A 43 -9.12 -5.17 16.49
N GLN A 44 -8.60 -4.38 15.54
CA GLN A 44 -9.07 -3.04 15.22
C GLN A 44 -9.00 -2.77 13.71
N VAL A 45 -9.95 -2.00 13.20
CA VAL A 45 -9.95 -1.49 11.82
C VAL A 45 -10.20 0.02 11.88
N LEU A 46 -9.31 0.79 11.26
CA LEU A 46 -9.44 2.23 11.07
C LEU A 46 -9.59 2.56 9.59
N ILE A 47 -10.45 3.54 9.30
CA ILE A 47 -10.65 4.08 7.96
C ILE A 47 -10.14 5.53 7.96
N LEU A 48 -9.21 5.81 7.06
CA LEU A 48 -8.68 7.13 6.78
C LEU A 48 -9.38 7.71 5.54
N GLU A 49 -9.68 9.00 5.58
CA GLU A 49 -10.43 9.70 4.53
C GLU A 49 -9.51 10.19 3.40
N ILE A 50 -8.55 9.34 3.02
CA ILE A 50 -7.58 9.52 1.93
C ILE A 50 -7.53 8.26 1.06
N GLY A 51 -7.37 8.42 -0.23
CA GLY A 51 -7.27 7.30 -1.19
C GLY A 51 -6.62 7.76 -2.48
N SER A 52 -6.19 6.82 -3.33
CA SER A 52 -5.41 7.14 -4.52
C SER A 52 -6.13 8.09 -5.48
N THR A 53 -7.43 7.89 -5.69
CA THR A 53 -8.27 8.72 -6.57
C THR A 53 -8.70 10.00 -5.88
N ARG A 54 -9.08 9.94 -4.60
CA ARG A 54 -9.46 11.13 -3.85
C ARG A 54 -8.31 12.12 -3.73
N THR A 55 -7.15 11.67 -3.25
CA THR A 55 -5.96 12.51 -3.07
C THR A 55 -5.50 13.08 -4.41
N SER A 56 -5.46 12.29 -5.48
CA SER A 56 -5.10 12.82 -6.79
C SER A 56 -6.08 13.88 -7.31
N ASN A 57 -7.39 13.64 -7.21
CA ASN A 57 -8.40 14.60 -7.66
C ASN A 57 -8.39 15.90 -6.85
N ASP A 58 -8.15 15.82 -5.55
CA ASP A 58 -8.18 16.95 -4.64
C ASP A 58 -6.95 17.85 -4.83
N PHE A 59 -5.77 17.27 -5.10
CA PHE A 59 -4.50 18.01 -5.05
C PHE A 59 -3.74 18.11 -6.38
N PHE A 60 -3.88 17.18 -7.32
CA PHE A 60 -3.01 17.11 -8.50
C PHE A 60 -3.71 17.63 -9.75
N ARG A 61 -3.33 18.84 -10.20
CA ARG A 61 -3.79 19.42 -11.49
C ARG A 61 -2.81 19.14 -12.62
N HIS A 62 -1.55 18.85 -12.29
CA HIS A 62 -0.49 18.54 -13.23
C HIS A 62 -0.13 17.05 -13.20
N ASN A 63 0.50 16.59 -14.29
CA ASN A 63 1.03 15.24 -14.40
C ASN A 63 2.43 15.29 -15.03
N PRO A 64 3.51 15.06 -14.25
CA PRO A 64 3.50 14.81 -12.80
C PRO A 64 2.96 16.02 -11.99
N PRO A 65 2.50 15.81 -10.74
CA PRO A 65 2.09 16.92 -9.87
C PRO A 65 3.26 17.89 -9.66
N SER A 66 2.97 19.19 -9.56
CA SER A 66 3.98 20.20 -9.27
C SER A 66 4.48 20.09 -7.81
N PRO A 67 5.65 20.65 -7.47
CA PRO A 67 6.18 20.60 -6.10
C PRO A 67 5.19 21.14 -5.06
N LEU A 68 4.50 22.25 -5.36
CA LEU A 68 3.51 22.84 -4.47
C LEU A 68 2.27 21.93 -4.29
N GLU A 69 1.86 21.20 -5.32
CA GLU A 69 0.75 20.25 -5.22
C GLU A 69 1.12 19.05 -4.35
N ILE A 70 2.36 18.57 -4.44
CA ILE A 70 2.90 17.52 -3.57
C ILE A 70 2.91 18.00 -2.11
N GLU A 71 3.46 19.18 -1.83
CA GLU A 71 3.51 19.75 -0.48
C GLU A 71 2.11 19.90 0.14
N ASN A 72 1.14 20.41 -0.62
CA ASN A 72 -0.24 20.54 -0.15
C ASN A 72 -0.90 19.18 0.13
N ALA A 73 -0.62 18.17 -0.70
CA ALA A 73 -1.13 16.82 -0.49
C ALA A 73 -0.50 16.17 0.76
N ILE A 74 0.80 16.37 1.01
CA ILE A 74 1.50 15.89 2.21
C ILE A 74 0.81 16.41 3.46
N MET A 75 0.51 17.72 3.54
CA MET A 75 -0.14 18.29 4.72
C MET A 75 -1.43 17.57 5.13
N VAL A 76 -2.28 17.23 4.16
CA VAL A 76 -3.56 16.56 4.45
C VAL A 76 -3.38 15.07 4.69
N VAL A 77 -2.48 14.43 3.95
CA VAL A 77 -2.20 13.00 4.11
C VAL A 77 -1.51 12.69 5.43
N GLU A 78 -0.58 13.53 5.87
CA GLU A 78 0.09 13.41 7.18
C GLU A 78 -0.93 13.43 8.33
N ASP A 79 -1.84 14.41 8.34
CA ASP A 79 -2.87 14.53 9.37
C ASP A 79 -3.75 13.27 9.44
N GLU A 80 -4.16 12.72 8.29
CA GLU A 80 -4.95 11.48 8.28
C GLU A 80 -4.12 10.26 8.69
N VAL A 81 -2.88 10.13 8.21
CA VAL A 81 -1.99 9.02 8.53
C VAL A 81 -1.68 8.96 10.03
N THR A 82 -1.44 10.10 10.67
CA THR A 82 -1.06 10.13 12.10
C THR A 82 -2.15 9.55 13.01
N ARG A 83 -3.42 9.56 12.58
CA ARG A 83 -4.53 8.89 13.29
C ARG A 83 -4.33 7.38 13.41
N ALA A 84 -3.64 6.74 12.47
CA ALA A 84 -3.38 5.30 12.52
C ALA A 84 -2.48 4.88 13.70
N ARG A 85 -1.76 5.82 14.34
CA ARG A 85 -1.03 5.57 15.59
C ARG A 85 -1.90 4.98 16.69
N GLU A 86 -3.20 5.28 16.69
CA GLU A 86 -4.16 4.75 17.66
C GLU A 86 -4.26 3.23 17.63
N ILE A 87 -4.06 2.61 16.46
CA ILE A 87 -4.21 1.16 16.26
C ILE A 87 -2.91 0.44 15.91
N THR A 88 -1.84 1.16 15.58
CA THR A 88 -0.51 0.60 15.28
C THR A 88 0.46 0.74 16.46
N VAL A 89 0.03 0.31 17.66
CA VAL A 89 0.82 0.46 18.88
C VAL A 89 1.89 -0.63 19.02
N GLY A 90 3.15 -0.22 19.09
CA GLY A 90 4.30 -1.10 19.30
C GLY A 90 4.79 -1.79 18.02
N PRO A 91 5.77 -2.70 18.13
CA PRO A 91 6.36 -3.34 16.97
C PRO A 91 5.35 -4.25 16.28
N ALA A 92 5.08 -3.97 15.01
CA ALA A 92 4.23 -4.77 14.14
C ALA A 92 4.90 -4.93 12.77
N SER A 93 4.57 -6.00 12.06
CA SER A 93 4.93 -6.13 10.65
C SER A 93 3.83 -5.55 9.77
N LEU A 94 4.23 -4.73 8.79
CA LEU A 94 3.32 -4.08 7.85
C LEU A 94 3.20 -4.90 6.57
N TYR A 95 1.96 -5.07 6.11
CA TYR A 95 1.65 -5.80 4.89
C TYR A 95 0.68 -5.02 4.01
N SER A 96 0.70 -5.32 2.72
CA SER A 96 -0.36 -4.93 1.78
C SER A 96 -0.64 -6.06 0.79
N THR A 97 -1.83 -6.04 0.21
CA THR A 97 -2.24 -6.91 -0.89
C THR A 97 -2.63 -6.12 -2.14
N ASP A 98 -2.27 -4.82 -2.17
CA ASP A 98 -2.70 -3.91 -3.23
C ASP A 98 -1.74 -3.95 -4.41
N GLU A 99 -2.30 -4.08 -5.61
CA GLU A 99 -1.50 -4.17 -6.83
C GLU A 99 -0.66 -2.90 -7.06
N LEU A 100 -1.18 -1.71 -6.76
CA LEU A 100 -0.40 -0.48 -6.89
C LEU A 100 0.78 -0.42 -5.89
N VAL A 101 0.65 -1.01 -4.70
CA VAL A 101 1.77 -1.12 -3.75
C VAL A 101 2.82 -2.11 -4.27
N TYR A 102 2.40 -3.18 -4.93
CA TYR A 102 3.31 -4.10 -5.62
C TYR A 102 4.04 -3.44 -6.78
N GLU A 103 3.34 -2.68 -7.63
CA GLU A 103 3.96 -1.94 -8.73
C GLU A 103 4.95 -0.88 -8.23
N ILE A 104 4.63 -0.17 -7.14
CA ILE A 104 5.58 0.73 -6.46
C ILE A 104 6.83 -0.03 -6.02
N ALA A 105 6.68 -1.20 -5.39
CA ALA A 105 7.81 -2.00 -4.95
C ALA A 105 8.70 -2.46 -6.12
N LYS A 106 8.10 -2.86 -7.24
CA LYS A 106 8.84 -3.21 -8.46
C LYS A 106 9.63 -2.02 -9.00
N MET A 107 9.02 -0.84 -9.08
CA MET A 107 9.70 0.38 -9.55
C MET A 107 10.82 0.83 -8.61
N ALA A 108 10.69 0.56 -7.32
CA ALA A 108 11.73 0.78 -6.32
C ALA A 108 12.88 -0.25 -6.38
N GLY A 109 12.85 -1.17 -7.36
CA GLY A 109 13.89 -2.15 -7.63
C GLY A 109 13.82 -3.43 -6.80
N CYS A 110 12.68 -3.71 -6.16
CA CYS A 110 12.51 -4.99 -5.46
C CYS A 110 12.37 -6.15 -6.45
N SER A 111 12.96 -7.31 -6.12
CA SER A 111 12.86 -8.54 -6.91
C SER A 111 11.42 -9.03 -7.02
N GLU A 112 11.05 -9.62 -8.16
CA GLU A 112 9.72 -10.21 -8.43
C GLU A 112 9.51 -11.58 -7.75
N ASP A 113 9.76 -11.66 -6.45
CA ASP A 113 9.56 -12.87 -5.66
C ASP A 113 8.13 -12.95 -5.08
N LEU A 114 7.72 -14.14 -4.62
CA LEU A 114 6.42 -14.38 -3.96
C LEU A 114 6.23 -13.52 -2.69
N ALA A 115 7.32 -13.02 -2.10
CA ALA A 115 7.34 -12.19 -0.92
C ALA A 115 8.19 -10.92 -1.17
N VAL A 116 7.62 -9.96 -1.89
CA VAL A 116 8.27 -8.67 -2.12
C VAL A 116 8.26 -7.86 -0.84
N THR A 117 9.43 -7.35 -0.45
CA THR A 117 9.60 -6.44 0.69
C THR A 117 10.16 -5.12 0.17
N LEU A 118 9.48 -4.03 0.46
CA LEU A 118 9.87 -2.67 0.09
C LEU A 118 10.32 -1.94 1.36
N THR A 119 11.57 -1.50 1.41
CA THR A 119 12.07 -0.73 2.54
C THR A 119 11.69 0.75 2.42
N ILE A 120 11.67 1.46 3.55
CA ILE A 120 11.45 2.90 3.58
C ILE A 120 12.51 3.65 2.74
N GLU A 121 13.77 3.22 2.75
CA GLU A 121 14.82 3.88 1.96
C GLU A 121 14.62 3.71 0.45
N GLN A 122 14.10 2.56 0.02
CA GLN A 122 13.75 2.33 -1.39
C GLN A 122 12.56 3.19 -1.81
N LEU A 123 11.56 3.29 -0.93
CA LEU A 123 10.37 4.11 -1.14
C LEU A 123 10.73 5.60 -1.20
N GLU A 124 11.56 6.09 -0.27
CA GLU A 124 12.05 7.48 -0.25
C GLU A 124 12.85 7.81 -1.51
N LYS A 125 13.73 6.91 -1.97
CA LYS A 125 14.45 7.10 -3.24
C LYS A 125 13.53 7.22 -4.44
N LEU A 126 12.45 6.45 -4.48
CA LEU A 126 11.46 6.55 -5.56
C LEU A 126 10.65 7.86 -5.46
N PHE A 127 10.33 8.29 -4.24
CA PHE A 127 9.68 9.57 -3.99
C PHE A 127 10.57 10.76 -4.41
N ASP A 128 11.87 10.73 -4.10
CA ASP A 128 12.84 11.75 -4.53
C ASP A 128 12.89 11.88 -6.06
N GLN A 129 12.72 10.78 -6.78
CA GLN A 129 12.65 10.78 -8.25
C GLN A 129 11.37 11.43 -8.76
N LEU A 130 10.22 11.19 -8.11
CA LEU A 130 8.97 11.90 -8.39
C LEU A 130 9.15 13.40 -8.17
N ALA A 131 9.76 13.79 -7.04
CA ALA A 131 10.01 15.20 -6.72
C ALA A 131 10.95 15.86 -7.75
N ALA A 132 12.05 15.20 -8.12
CA ALA A 132 12.97 15.70 -9.15
C ALA A 132 12.28 15.90 -10.51
N ARG A 133 11.41 14.96 -10.91
CA ARG A 133 10.62 15.07 -12.14
C ARG A 133 9.63 16.22 -12.08
N SER A 134 9.01 16.43 -10.92
CA SER A 134 8.05 17.53 -10.66
C SER A 134 8.71 18.91 -10.80
N GLU A 135 10.01 19.01 -10.52
CA GLU A 135 10.82 20.21 -10.74
C GLU A 135 11.35 20.37 -12.18
N GLY A 136 11.02 19.45 -13.09
CA GLY A 136 11.52 19.46 -14.46
C GLY A 136 13.00 19.10 -14.59
N ARG A 137 13.61 18.50 -13.57
CA ARG A 137 14.98 17.99 -13.66
C ARG A 137 14.99 16.75 -14.57
N PRO A 138 16.07 16.53 -15.35
CA PRO A 138 16.21 15.28 -16.11
C PRO A 138 16.12 14.11 -15.14
N SER A 139 15.15 13.22 -15.34
CA SER A 139 14.96 12.06 -14.47
C SER A 139 16.17 11.13 -14.55
N SER A 140 16.59 10.61 -13.40
CA SER A 140 17.41 9.42 -13.31
C SER A 140 16.66 8.21 -13.91
N GLN A 141 17.38 7.13 -14.19
CA GLN A 141 17.02 5.98 -15.05
C GLN A 141 15.66 5.27 -14.84
N VAL A 142 14.85 5.66 -13.86
CA VAL A 142 13.55 5.05 -13.55
C VAL A 142 12.42 5.85 -14.21
N ASP A 143 11.66 5.18 -15.07
CA ASP A 143 10.52 5.76 -15.76
C ASP A 143 9.27 5.67 -14.88
N ILE A 144 9.08 6.66 -14.00
CA ILE A 144 7.88 6.76 -13.16
C ILE A 144 6.64 6.95 -14.05
N PRO A 145 5.53 6.24 -13.84
CA PRO A 145 4.31 6.46 -14.61
C PRO A 145 3.77 7.88 -14.45
N ASP A 146 3.36 8.48 -15.57
CA ASP A 146 2.50 9.68 -15.58
C ASP A 146 1.06 9.29 -15.19
N ASP A 147 0.88 8.77 -13.99
CA ASP A 147 -0.43 8.44 -13.40
C ASP A 147 -0.58 9.17 -12.06
N PRO A 148 -1.54 10.10 -11.93
CA PRO A 148 -1.75 10.82 -10.68
C PRO A 148 -2.20 9.89 -9.54
N LYS A 149 -2.86 8.75 -9.82
CA LYS A 149 -3.19 7.76 -8.78
C LYS A 149 -1.94 7.06 -8.26
N PHE A 150 -0.96 6.80 -9.14
CA PHE A 150 0.34 6.26 -8.75
C PHE A 150 1.07 7.24 -7.82
N ALA A 151 1.19 8.51 -8.22
CA ALA A 151 1.80 9.55 -7.39
C ALA A 151 1.11 9.69 -6.02
N ALA A 152 -0.22 9.64 -5.98
CA ALA A 152 -1.00 9.73 -4.74
C ALA A 152 -0.76 8.51 -3.84
N THR A 153 -0.71 7.31 -4.41
CA THR A 153 -0.47 6.06 -3.67
C THR A 153 0.95 6.03 -3.10
N LEU A 154 1.94 6.46 -3.89
CA LEU A 154 3.34 6.60 -3.47
C LEU A 154 3.46 7.59 -2.30
N LEU A 155 2.81 8.75 -2.38
CA LEU A 155 2.78 9.75 -1.31
C LEU A 155 2.12 9.19 -0.04
N ILE A 156 0.91 8.60 -0.14
CA ILE A 156 0.21 8.01 1.00
C ILE A 156 1.05 6.93 1.68
N LEU A 157 1.65 6.03 0.91
CA LEU A 157 2.49 4.97 1.45
C LEU A 157 3.74 5.53 2.15
N ARG A 158 4.38 6.54 1.55
CA ARG A 158 5.55 7.22 2.11
C ARG A 158 5.24 7.86 3.44
N GLU A 159 4.18 8.65 3.52
CA GLU A 159 3.76 9.27 4.79
C GLU A 159 3.37 8.22 5.82
N PHE A 160 2.65 7.17 5.43
CA PHE A 160 2.25 6.07 6.32
C PHE A 160 3.46 5.39 6.97
N MET A 161 4.42 4.95 6.17
CA MET A 161 5.62 4.27 6.68
C MET A 161 6.50 5.21 7.50
N HIS A 162 6.73 6.44 7.00
CA HIS A 162 7.60 7.42 7.66
C HIS A 162 7.04 7.87 9.01
N HIS A 163 5.76 8.26 9.09
CA HIS A 163 5.19 8.73 10.36
C HIS A 163 4.99 7.58 11.35
N LEU A 164 4.53 6.41 10.91
CA LEU A 164 4.31 5.28 11.82
C LEU A 164 5.57 4.45 12.11
N GLN A 165 6.71 4.85 11.54
CA GLN A 165 8.03 4.24 11.77
C GLN A 165 8.08 2.76 11.35
N PHE A 166 7.50 2.44 10.20
CA PHE A 166 7.67 1.14 9.56
C PHE A 166 8.88 1.18 8.63
N ASP A 167 9.89 0.37 8.94
CA ASP A 167 11.11 0.27 8.14
C ASP A 167 10.88 -0.46 6.81
N ASP A 168 9.86 -1.33 6.75
CA ASP A 168 9.49 -2.08 5.56
C ASP A 168 7.99 -2.38 5.46
N ILE A 169 7.53 -2.60 4.23
CA ILE A 169 6.22 -3.17 3.91
C ILE A 169 6.37 -4.42 3.07
N LYS A 170 5.61 -5.47 3.43
CA LYS A 170 5.60 -6.75 2.74
C LYS A 170 4.36 -6.90 1.87
N PHE A 171 4.56 -7.11 0.59
CA PHE A 171 3.46 -7.46 -0.30
C PHE A 171 3.15 -8.96 -0.21
N ARG A 172 1.84 -9.28 -0.17
CA ARG A 172 1.33 -10.64 -0.31
C ARG A 172 0.24 -10.65 -1.36
N ARG A 173 0.36 -11.50 -2.37
CA ARG A 173 -0.72 -11.69 -3.34
C ARG A 173 -1.94 -12.24 -2.61
N LYS A 174 -3.11 -11.73 -2.97
CA LYS A 174 -4.37 -12.41 -2.62
C LYS A 174 -4.30 -13.81 -3.24
N SER A 175 -4.40 -14.85 -2.41
CA SER A 175 -4.51 -16.20 -2.94
C SER A 175 -5.77 -16.24 -3.82
N GLU A 176 -5.62 -16.60 -5.10
CA GLU A 176 -6.79 -16.88 -5.91
C GLU A 176 -7.61 -17.97 -5.21
N PRO A 177 -8.94 -17.83 -5.10
CA PRO A 177 -9.76 -18.95 -4.63
C PRO A 177 -9.47 -20.10 -5.58
N THR A 178 -8.94 -21.20 -5.05
CA THR A 178 -8.62 -22.39 -5.83
C THR A 178 -9.89 -22.79 -6.57
N GLY A 179 -9.96 -22.45 -7.86
CA GLY A 179 -11.02 -22.90 -8.74
C GLY A 179 -10.95 -24.41 -8.73
N ASN A 180 -11.92 -25.05 -8.08
CA ASN A 180 -12.06 -26.50 -8.10
C ASN A 180 -12.13 -26.93 -9.57
N PRO A 181 -11.15 -27.67 -10.13
CA PRO A 181 -11.43 -28.39 -11.35
C PRO A 181 -12.40 -29.48 -10.91
N ALA A 182 -13.70 -29.21 -11.05
CA ALA A 182 -14.72 -30.23 -10.90
C ALA A 182 -14.35 -31.36 -11.86
N ASN A 183 -13.79 -32.39 -11.24
CA ASN A 183 -13.46 -33.68 -11.78
C ASN A 183 -14.77 -34.28 -12.32
N ASP A 184 -15.11 -33.98 -13.59
CA ASP A 184 -16.20 -34.68 -14.26
C ASP A 184 -15.69 -36.07 -14.62
N SER A 185 -15.81 -36.89 -13.58
CA SER A 185 -15.55 -38.30 -13.57
C SER A 185 -16.57 -38.93 -14.51
N HIS A 186 -16.07 -39.43 -15.63
CA HIS A 186 -16.43 -40.74 -16.15
C HIS A 186 -17.72 -41.34 -15.56
N ARG A 187 -18.80 -41.41 -16.35
CA ARG A 187 -19.65 -42.60 -16.32
C ARG A 187 -20.24 -42.98 -17.68
N PRO A 188 -20.45 -44.30 -17.87
CA PRO A 188 -20.58 -44.97 -19.16
C PRO A 188 -22.05 -45.09 -19.59
N VAL A 189 -22.32 -45.26 -20.89
CA VAL A 189 -22.89 -46.46 -21.55
C VAL A 189 -22.54 -46.38 -23.03
#